data_AF-A0A931TEQ8-F1
#
_entry.id   AF-A0A931TEQ8-F1
#
_cell.length_a   1.000
_cell.length_b   1.000
_cell.length_c   1.000
_cell.angle_alpha   90.00
_cell.angle_beta   90.00
_cell.angle_gamma   90.00
#
_symmetry.space_group_name_H-M   'P 1'
#
loop_
_entity.id
_entity.type
_entity.pdbx_description
1 polymer ?
#
loop_
_entity_poly.entity_id
_entity_poly.type
_entity_poly.pdbx_seq_one_letter_code
_entity_poly.pdbx_strand_id
1 'polypeptide(L)'
;MVVLELRLGAETLRRRRAVDGILAAFPPERVLAPTPRLFNRAGQLFHSLYQGGRGLADRLGPIDDLLIALTAWQIGATLVTANLAEFHRIAASLPGLSVAAPGPAA
;
A
#
# COMPACT_ATOMS: atom_id res chain seq x y z
N MET A 1 -3.58 1.58 4.97
CA MET A 1 -4.61 1.72 3.94
C MET A 1 -5.18 0.36 3.57
N VAL A 2 -4.34 -0.64 3.26
CA VAL A 2 -4.74 -2.05 3.06
C VAL A 2 -5.82 -2.58 4.01
N VAL A 3 -5.68 -2.45 5.35
CA VAL A 3 -6.70 -2.96 6.29
C VAL A 3 -8.05 -2.25 6.10
N LEU A 4 -8.04 -0.94 5.84
CA LEU A 4 -9.23 -0.16 5.55
C LEU A 4 -9.88 -0.63 4.24
N GLU A 5 -9.10 -0.77 3.17
CA GLU A 5 -9.57 -1.27 1.86
C GLU A 5 -10.19 -2.67 1.96
N LEU A 6 -9.54 -3.59 2.69
CA LEU A 6 -10.06 -4.93 2.96
C LEU A 6 -11.39 -4.87 3.70
N ARG A 7 -11.55 -3.96 4.67
CA ARG A 7 -12.81 -3.77 5.40
C ARG A 7 -13.91 -3.17 4.52
N LEU A 8 -13.57 -2.22 3.66
CA LEU A 8 -14.51 -1.62 2.71
C LEU A 8 -15.05 -2.68 1.73
N GLY A 9 -14.18 -3.55 1.19
CA GLY A 9 -14.60 -4.65 0.29
C GLY A 9 -15.30 -5.84 0.99
N ALA A 10 -15.25 -5.90 2.32
CA ALA A 10 -15.85 -6.96 3.12
C ALA A 10 -17.34 -6.71 3.41
N GLU A 11 -18.15 -6.70 2.36
CA GLU A 11 -19.58 -6.36 2.43
C GLU A 11 -20.45 -7.44 3.11
N THR A 12 -19.96 -8.68 3.20
CA THR A 12 -20.69 -9.80 3.83
C THR A 12 -20.05 -10.23 5.14
N LEU A 13 -20.84 -10.83 6.05
CA LEU A 13 -20.33 -11.39 7.31
C LEU A 13 -19.20 -12.40 7.08
N ARG A 14 -19.31 -13.23 6.03
CA ARG A 14 -18.25 -14.19 5.66
C ARG A 14 -16.95 -13.49 5.30
N ARG A 15 -17.00 -12.44 4.48
CA ARG A 15 -15.80 -11.67 4.10
C ARG A 15 -15.22 -10.91 5.29
N ARG A 16 -16.05 -10.35 6.19
CA ARG A 16 -15.57 -9.69 7.41
C ARG A 16 -14.78 -10.63 8.30
N ARG A 17 -15.30 -11.85 8.52
CA ARG A 17 -14.59 -12.90 9.27
C ARG A 17 -13.29 -13.33 8.61
N ALA A 18 -13.24 -13.35 7.27
CA ALA A 18 -11.99 -13.62 6.56
C ALA A 18 -10.93 -12.54 6.82
N VAL A 19 -11.33 -11.26 6.81
CA VAL A 19 -10.43 -10.15 7.19
C VAL A 19 -10.01 -10.25 8.65
N ASP A 20 -10.92 -10.62 9.57
CA ASP A 20 -10.58 -10.87 10.98
C ASP A 20 -9.53 -11.97 11.12
N GLY A 21 -9.69 -13.08 10.38
CA GLY A 21 -8.75 -14.19 10.36
C GLY A 21 -7.37 -13.81 9.83
N ILE A 22 -7.32 -12.98 8.77
CA ILE A 22 -6.05 -12.44 8.25
C ILE A 22 -5.36 -11.61 9.32
N LEU A 23 -6.06 -10.66 9.95
CA LEU A 23 -5.46 -9.78 10.95
C LEU A 23 -5.01 -10.55 12.21
N ALA A 24 -5.80 -11.53 12.65
CA ALA A 24 -5.47 -12.36 13.82
C ALA A 24 -4.22 -13.25 13.59
N ALA A 25 -3.84 -13.50 12.33
CA ALA A 25 -2.62 -14.26 12.02
C ALA A 25 -1.33 -13.46 12.23
N PHE A 26 -1.42 -12.14 12.45
CA PHE A 26 -0.27 -11.27 12.67
C PHE A 26 -0.30 -10.68 14.08
N PRO A 27 0.84 -10.58 14.78
CA PRO A 27 0.91 -9.82 16.01
C PRO A 27 0.68 -8.32 15.73
N PRO A 28 0.14 -7.53 16.68
CA PRO A 28 -0.26 -6.14 16.44
C PRO A 28 0.84 -5.24 15.86
N GLU A 29 2.11 -5.49 16.23
CA GLU A 29 3.28 -4.74 15.79
C GLU A 29 3.59 -4.94 14.29
N ARG A 30 3.01 -5.96 13.67
CA ARG A 30 3.10 -6.21 12.21
C ARG A 30 2.01 -5.51 11.42
N VAL A 31 1.03 -4.90 12.08
CA VAL A 31 -0.01 -4.07 11.44
C VAL A 31 0.41 -2.60 11.56
N LEU A 32 1.03 -2.10 10.50
CA LEU A 32 1.71 -0.81 10.54
C LEU A 32 0.79 0.35 10.18
N ALA A 33 0.85 1.41 10.99
CA ALA A 33 0.24 2.69 10.69
C ALA A 33 1.26 3.64 10.05
N PRO A 34 0.89 4.41 9.01
CA PRO A 34 1.76 5.44 8.46
C PRO A 34 2.09 6.51 9.51
N THR A 35 3.33 6.98 9.51
CA THR A 35 3.77 8.07 10.40
C THR A 35 3.47 9.44 9.76
N PRO A 36 3.39 10.54 10.54
CA PRO A 36 3.26 11.90 10.00
C PRO A 36 4.31 12.23 8.92
N ARG A 37 5.55 11.74 9.09
CA ARG A 37 6.63 11.92 8.11
C ARG A 37 6.32 11.24 6.77
N LEU A 38 5.68 10.06 6.80
CA LEU A 38 5.28 9.37 5.58
C LEU A 38 4.19 10.12 4.83
N PHE A 39 3.22 10.71 5.52
CA PHE A 39 2.18 11.53 4.86
C PHE A 39 2.78 12.72 4.11
N ASN A 40 3.72 13.45 4.73
CA ASN A 40 4.39 14.57 4.06
C ASN A 40 5.15 14.11 2.81
N ARG A 41 5.89 13.00 2.92
CA ARG A 41 6.64 12.44 1.78
C ARG A 41 5.73 11.91 0.69
N ALA A 42 4.60 11.30 1.04
CA ALA A 42 3.59 10.85 0.08
C ALA A 42 3.05 12.03 -0.73
N GLY A 43 2.74 13.16 -0.10
CA GLY A 43 2.29 14.36 -0.81
C GLY A 43 3.33 14.89 -1.82
N GLN A 44 4.61 14.92 -1.43
CA GLN A 44 5.70 15.33 -2.32
C GLN A 44 5.86 14.39 -3.52
N LEU A 45 5.86 13.08 -3.27
CA LEU A 45 5.95 12.08 -4.33
C LEU A 45 4.73 12.11 -5.24
N PHE A 46 3.53 12.25 -4.68
CA PHE A 46 2.29 12.34 -5.42
C PHE A 46 2.32 13.52 -6.40
N HIS A 47 2.79 14.68 -5.94
CA HIS A 47 2.95 15.84 -6.81
C HIS A 47 3.92 15.56 -7.96
N SER A 48 5.05 14.89 -7.70
CA SER A 48 6.06 14.60 -8.74
C SER A 48 5.61 13.54 -9.74
N LEU A 49 4.95 12.46 -9.29
CA LEU A 49 4.61 11.31 -10.11
C LEU A 49 3.29 11.49 -10.86
N TYR A 50 2.34 12.19 -10.24
CA TYR A 50 0.99 12.37 -10.78
C TYR A 50 0.65 13.83 -11.11
N GLN A 51 1.65 14.72 -11.11
CA GLN A 51 1.47 16.15 -11.45
C GLN A 51 0.37 16.83 -10.62
N GLY A 52 0.36 16.56 -9.31
CA GLY A 52 -0.67 17.05 -8.39
C GLY A 52 -2.07 16.47 -8.65
N GLY A 53 -2.16 15.35 -9.37
CA GLY A 53 -3.40 14.66 -9.69
C GLY A 53 -4.20 15.32 -10.81
N ARG A 54 -3.54 16.03 -11.74
CA ARG A 54 -4.18 16.59 -12.92
C ARG A 54 -4.52 15.47 -13.91
N GLY A 55 -5.80 15.38 -14.29
CA GLY A 55 -6.28 14.36 -15.24
C GLY A 55 -6.52 12.98 -14.65
N LEU A 56 -6.31 12.79 -13.35
CA LEU A 56 -6.73 11.58 -12.65
C LEU A 56 -8.23 11.59 -12.39
N ALA A 57 -8.90 10.48 -12.71
CA ALA A 57 -10.31 10.26 -12.35
C ALA A 57 -10.47 10.01 -10.83
N ASP A 58 -9.46 9.42 -10.19
CA ASP A 58 -9.39 9.19 -8.76
C ASP A 58 -7.99 9.51 -8.23
N ARG A 59 -7.93 10.11 -7.03
CA ARG A 59 -6.68 10.41 -6.33
C ARG A 59 -6.40 9.44 -5.20
N LEU A 60 -7.41 8.72 -4.70
CA LEU A 60 -7.27 7.84 -3.54
C LEU A 60 -6.38 6.64 -3.87
N GLY A 61 -6.60 5.96 -4.99
CA GLY A 61 -5.77 4.82 -5.40
C GLY A 61 -4.27 5.12 -5.38
N PRO A 62 -3.79 6.16 -6.09
CA PRO A 62 -2.37 6.51 -6.08
C PRO A 62 -1.86 7.00 -4.70
N ILE A 63 -2.69 7.65 -3.89
CA ILE A 63 -2.32 8.02 -2.51
C ILE A 63 -2.10 6.77 -1.67
N ASP A 64 -3.01 5.79 -1.76
CA ASP A 64 -2.93 4.53 -1.03
C ASP A 64 -1.71 3.72 -1.46
N ASP A 65 -1.45 3.60 -2.77
CA ASP A 65 -0.27 2.93 -3.31
C ASP A 65 1.04 3.56 -2.79
N LEU A 66 1.12 4.91 -2.75
CA LEU A 66 2.28 5.61 -2.21
C LEU A 66 2.47 5.35 -0.70
N LEU A 67 1.38 5.33 0.08
CA LEU A 67 1.47 5.06 1.52
C LEU A 67 1.90 3.61 1.80
N ILE A 68 1.49 2.66 0.96
CA ILE A 68 1.94 1.25 1.05
C ILE A 68 3.43 1.16 0.69
N ALA A 69 3.84 1.75 -0.43
CA ALA A 69 5.24 1.75 -0.89
C ALA A 69 6.18 2.40 0.13
N LEU A 70 5.79 3.56 0.67
CA LEU A 70 6.59 4.29 1.66
C LEU A 70 6.68 3.56 2.99
N THR A 71 5.60 2.90 3.41
CA THR A 71 5.63 2.07 4.63
C THR A 71 6.63 0.93 4.45
N ALA A 72 6.54 0.17 3.33
CA ALA A 72 7.46 -0.92 3.04
C ALA A 72 8.92 -0.45 2.96
N TRP A 73 9.16 0.66 2.24
CA TRP A 73 10.47 1.27 2.10
C TRP A 73 11.06 1.69 3.46
N GLN A 74 10.26 2.34 4.32
CA GLN A 74 10.74 2.82 5.63
C GLN A 74 11.24 1.69 6.54
N ILE A 75 10.60 0.51 6.47
CA ILE A 75 10.96 -0.63 7.32
C ILE A 75 11.89 -1.64 6.63
N GLY A 76 12.32 -1.37 5.40
CA GLY A 76 13.16 -2.29 4.61
C GLY A 76 12.45 -3.60 4.22
N ALA A 77 11.12 -3.57 4.07
CA ALA A 77 10.35 -4.73 3.64
C ALA A 77 10.23 -4.82 2.12
N THR A 78 10.00 -6.04 1.62
CA THR A 78 9.60 -6.26 0.22
C THR A 78 8.11 -6.05 0.07
N LEU A 79 7.72 -5.20 -0.88
CA LEU A 79 6.33 -4.99 -1.25
C LEU A 79 5.88 -6.10 -2.21
N VAL A 80 4.88 -6.88 -1.79
CA VAL A 80 4.31 -7.95 -2.61
C VAL A 80 3.02 -7.46 -3.26
N THR A 81 2.94 -7.48 -4.59
CA THR A 81 1.79 -6.92 -5.32
C THR A 81 1.60 -7.54 -6.71
N ALA A 82 0.35 -7.66 -7.13
CA ALA A 82 0.02 -7.98 -8.53
C ALA A 82 0.16 -6.77 -9.46
N ASN A 83 0.13 -5.54 -8.94
CA ASN A 83 0.28 -4.30 -9.71
C ASN A 83 1.76 -3.92 -9.89
N LEU A 84 2.55 -4.85 -10.45
CA LEU A 84 4.01 -4.69 -10.56
C LEU A 84 4.41 -3.44 -11.34
N ALA A 85 3.67 -3.11 -12.40
CA ALA A 85 4.00 -1.98 -13.26
C ALA A 85 3.97 -0.64 -12.49
N GLU A 86 2.91 -0.41 -11.71
CA GLU A 86 2.77 0.83 -10.95
C GLU A 86 3.78 0.89 -9.80
N PHE A 87 3.97 -0.21 -9.07
CA PHE A 87 4.94 -0.22 -7.95
C PHE A 87 6.40 -0.15 -8.43
N HIS A 88 6.73 -0.65 -9.62
CA HIS A 88 8.04 -0.40 -10.23
C HIS A 88 8.23 1.06 -10.64
N ARG A 89 7.18 1.73 -11.15
CA ARG A 89 7.22 3.18 -11.41
C ARG A 89 7.47 3.96 -10.12
N ILE A 90 6.78 3.62 -9.04
CA ILE A 90 7.00 4.24 -7.72
C ILE A 90 8.41 3.94 -7.18
N ALA A 91 8.90 2.71 -7.32
CA ALA A 91 10.23 2.29 -6.86
C ALA A 91 11.35 3.07 -7.55
N ALA A 92 11.17 3.53 -8.79
CA ALA A 92 12.12 4.41 -9.46
C ALA A 92 12.36 5.74 -8.70
N SER A 93 11.42 6.18 -7.87
CA SER A 93 11.54 7.36 -6.99
C SER A 93 11.88 7.00 -5.53
N LEU A 94 12.01 5.72 -5.19
CA LEU A 94 12.30 5.21 -3.85
C LEU A 94 13.48 4.22 -3.88
N PRO A 95 14.73 4.71 -3.96
CA PRO A 95 15.90 3.84 -3.96
C PRO A 95 15.90 2.88 -2.76
N GLY A 96 16.07 1.58 -3.04
CA GLY A 96 16.06 0.52 -2.04
C GLY A 96 14.69 -0.12 -1.77
N LEU A 97 13.60 0.35 -2.39
CA LEU A 97 12.32 -0.35 -2.33
C LEU A 97 12.39 -1.64 -3.16
N SER A 98 12.23 -2.79 -2.49
CA SER A 98 12.10 -4.10 -3.13
C SER A 98 10.63 -4.38 -3.47
N VAL A 99 10.35 -4.83 -4.69
CA VAL A 99 9.01 -5.18 -5.17
C VAL A 99 9.02 -6.59 -5.75
N ALA A 100 8.02 -7.41 -5.40
CA ALA A 100 7.89 -8.78 -5.87
C ALA A 100 6.44 -9.13 -6.21
N ALA A 101 6.27 -10.09 -7.13
CA ALA A 101 4.97 -10.70 -7.40
C ALA A 101 4.54 -11.59 -6.22
N PRO A 102 3.22 -11.81 -6.02
CA PRO A 102 2.75 -12.84 -5.11
C PRO A 102 3.30 -14.20 -5.55
N GLY A 103 3.78 -15.00 -4.59
CA GLY A 103 4.13 -16.39 -4.86
C GLY A 103 2.91 -17.21 -5.30
N PRO A 104 3.11 -18.43 -5.84
CA PRO A 104 2.00 -19.34 -6.09
C PRO A 104 1.21 -19.54 -4.79
N ALA A 105 -0.12 -19.53 -4.89
CA ALA A 105 -0.97 -19.85 -3.75
C ALA A 105 -0.67 -21.28 -3.31
N ALA A 106 -0.25 -21.45 -2.06
CA ALA A 106 -0.03 -22.75 -1.43
C ALA A 106 -1.35 -23.48 -1.17
#